data_AF-A0A9E3BJZ3-F1
#
_entry.id   AF-A0A9E3BJZ3-F1
#
_cell.length_a   1.000
_cell.length_b   1.000
_cell.length_c   1.000
_cell.angle_alpha   90.00
_cell.angle_beta   90.00
_cell.angle_gamma   90.00
#
_symmetry.space_group_name_H-M   'P 1'
#
loop_
_entity.id
_entity.type
_entity.pdbx_description
1 polymer ?
#
loop_
_entity_poly.entity_id
_entity_poly.type
_entity_poly.pdbx_seq_one_letter_code
_entity_poly.pdbx_strand_id
1 'polypeptide(L)'
;KIERRFRGLDSPAKLKLATAGCPRNCSEAMVKDVGAVAIGDGKWEIYIGGAAGGHVRKGDVLCTVGSEEEVLRYTGRFMQYYREHAKYKERTYTFVERVGLERIRAVVVDDADGIAAELDAEMERSIAAVSDPWKEATAPKTPNQFASLLPVDG
;
A
#
# COMPACT_ATOMS: atom_id res chain seq x y z
N LYS A 1 5.90 -6.41 7.72
CA LYS A 1 5.80 -5.00 8.17
C LYS A 1 4.81 -4.20 7.32
N ILE A 2 4.97 -4.20 5.98
CA ILE A 2 4.06 -3.52 5.04
C ILE A 2 2.58 -3.87 5.23
N GLU A 3 2.23 -5.16 5.26
CA GLU A 3 0.83 -5.60 5.39
C GLU A 3 0.17 -5.04 6.66
N ARG A 4 0.81 -5.24 7.82
CA ARG A 4 0.32 -4.74 9.11
C ARG A 4 0.10 -3.23 9.12
N ARG A 5 0.95 -2.48 8.40
CA ARG A 5 0.93 -1.02 8.37
C ARG A 5 -0.19 -0.48 7.48
N PHE A 6 -0.46 -1.11 6.33
CA PHE A 6 -1.35 -0.59 5.29
C PHE A 6 -2.65 -1.40 5.10
N ARG A 7 -2.91 -2.40 5.94
CA ARG A 7 -4.19 -3.14 5.93
C ARG A 7 -5.38 -2.23 6.22
N GLY A 8 -6.54 -2.56 5.63
CA GLY A 8 -7.80 -1.88 5.93
C GLY A 8 -7.92 -0.46 5.38
N LEU A 9 -6.97 -0.01 4.55
CA LEU A 9 -7.03 1.30 3.90
C LEU A 9 -7.94 1.28 2.67
N ASP A 10 -8.82 2.28 2.59
CA ASP A 10 -9.61 2.54 1.40
C ASP A 10 -8.75 3.16 0.30
N SER A 11 -8.95 2.67 -0.92
CA SER A 11 -8.23 3.12 -2.10
C SER A 11 -9.15 3.18 -3.32
N PRO A 12 -8.85 4.04 -4.32
CA PRO A 12 -9.66 4.22 -5.53
C PRO A 12 -10.03 2.93 -6.27
N ALA A 13 -9.14 1.93 -6.19
CA ALA A 13 -9.35 0.56 -6.65
C ALA A 13 -8.47 -0.41 -5.85
N LYS A 14 -8.72 -1.72 -5.95
CA LYS A 14 -7.96 -2.75 -5.20
C LYS A 14 -6.44 -2.60 -5.38
N LEU A 15 -5.73 -2.56 -4.26
CA LEU A 15 -4.26 -2.52 -4.20
C LEU A 15 -3.70 -3.86 -3.77
N LYS A 16 -2.63 -4.29 -4.43
CA LYS A 16 -1.78 -5.41 -4.03
C LYS A 16 -0.40 -4.86 -3.70
N LEU A 17 0.11 -5.25 -2.54
CA LEU A 17 1.45 -4.91 -2.10
C LEU A 17 2.24 -6.21 -1.92
N ALA A 18 3.54 -6.18 -2.23
CA ALA A 18 4.42 -7.30 -1.90
C ALA A 18 5.85 -6.83 -1.61
N THR A 19 6.56 -7.66 -0.86
CA THR A 19 7.97 -7.45 -0.53
C THR A 19 8.78 -8.67 -0.92
N ALA A 20 9.94 -8.49 -1.54
CA ALA A 20 10.88 -9.56 -1.85
C ALA A 20 12.20 -9.31 -1.12
N GLY A 21 12.68 -10.30 -0.35
CA GLY A 21 13.94 -10.17 0.39
C GLY A 21 15.21 -10.31 -0.45
N CYS A 22 15.09 -10.57 -1.75
CA CYS A 22 16.22 -10.60 -2.68
C CYS A 22 15.74 -10.37 -4.13
N PRO A 23 16.66 -10.09 -5.08
CA PRO A 23 16.31 -9.83 -6.49
C PRO A 23 15.65 -11.00 -7.22
N ARG A 24 15.69 -12.23 -6.66
CA ARG A 24 14.97 -13.38 -7.21
C ARG A 24 13.45 -13.18 -7.23
N ASN A 25 12.93 -12.24 -6.45
CA ASN A 25 11.55 -11.75 -6.57
C ASN A 25 10.47 -12.85 -6.42
N CYS A 26 10.67 -13.84 -5.55
CA CYS A 26 9.74 -14.97 -5.37
C CYS A 26 8.32 -14.57 -4.94
N SER A 27 8.14 -13.38 -4.38
CA SER A 27 6.84 -12.81 -4.02
C SER A 27 6.20 -11.97 -5.14
N GLU A 28 6.83 -11.93 -6.31
CA GLU A 28 6.37 -11.22 -7.50
C GLU A 28 6.16 -9.71 -7.24
N ALA A 29 6.99 -9.11 -6.39
CA ALA A 29 6.86 -7.72 -5.94
C ALA A 29 6.90 -6.73 -7.10
N MET A 30 7.71 -6.99 -8.13
CA MET A 30 7.82 -6.14 -9.33
C MET A 30 6.54 -6.05 -10.18
N VAL A 31 5.52 -6.88 -9.94
CA VAL A 31 4.24 -6.86 -10.70
C VAL A 31 3.03 -6.57 -9.81
N LYS A 32 3.26 -6.12 -8.58
CA LYS A 32 2.18 -5.65 -7.69
C LYS A 32 1.97 -4.14 -7.86
N ASP A 33 0.84 -3.64 -7.36
CA ASP A 33 0.49 -2.23 -7.46
C ASP A 33 1.56 -1.35 -6.77
N VAL A 34 2.14 -1.86 -5.65
CA VAL A 34 3.40 -1.40 -5.05
C VAL A 34 4.26 -2.61 -4.64
N GLY A 35 5.55 -2.59 -4.95
CA GLY A 35 6.51 -3.62 -4.59
C GLY A 35 7.73 -3.06 -3.87
N ALA A 36 8.30 -3.79 -2.92
CA ALA A 36 9.63 -3.48 -2.37
C ALA A 36 10.57 -4.67 -2.53
N VAL A 37 11.72 -4.49 -3.16
CA VAL A 37 12.69 -5.57 -3.44
C VAL A 37 14.02 -5.21 -2.81
N ALA A 38 14.52 -6.06 -1.91
CA ALA A 38 15.88 -5.93 -1.40
C ALA A 38 16.87 -6.28 -2.52
N ILE A 39 17.81 -5.38 -2.80
CA ILE A 39 18.77 -5.52 -3.91
C ILE A 39 20.20 -5.85 -3.45
N GLY A 40 20.41 -6.04 -2.15
CA GLY A 40 21.72 -6.23 -1.54
C GLY A 40 22.23 -4.98 -0.83
N ASP A 41 23.29 -5.11 -0.04
CA ASP A 41 23.95 -4.01 0.68
C ASP A 41 23.01 -3.12 1.51
N GLY A 42 21.96 -3.72 2.07
CA GLY A 42 20.94 -2.99 2.85
C GLY A 42 20.00 -2.10 2.02
N LYS A 43 20.11 -2.12 0.69
CA LYS A 43 19.31 -1.29 -0.21
C LYS A 43 18.04 -1.97 -0.69
N TRP A 44 17.03 -1.15 -0.95
CA TRP A 44 15.72 -1.57 -1.42
C TRP A 44 15.27 -0.73 -2.61
N GLU A 45 14.78 -1.38 -3.66
CA GLU A 45 14.05 -0.71 -4.73
C GLU A 45 12.55 -0.74 -4.45
N ILE A 46 11.90 0.39 -4.63
CA ILE A 46 10.45 0.53 -4.52
C ILE A 46 9.87 0.61 -5.94
N TYR A 47 8.98 -0.32 -6.26
CA TYR A 47 8.30 -0.44 -7.55
C TYR A 47 6.85 0.04 -7.45
N ILE A 48 6.35 0.76 -8.46
CA ILE A 48 4.96 1.23 -8.52
C ILE A 48 4.30 0.94 -9.87
N GLY A 49 2.98 0.78 -9.87
CA GLY A 49 2.20 0.61 -11.11
C GLY A 49 2.35 -0.76 -11.77
N GLY A 50 2.72 -1.81 -11.03
CA GLY A 50 2.76 -3.16 -11.56
C GLY A 50 1.37 -3.79 -11.72
N ALA A 51 1.26 -4.76 -12.63
CA ALA A 51 0.05 -5.54 -12.85
C ALA A 51 0.38 -6.98 -13.28
N ALA A 52 -0.34 -7.95 -12.69
CA ALA A 52 -0.25 -9.37 -13.04
C ALA A 52 -1.63 -9.95 -13.44
N GLY A 53 -2.57 -9.09 -13.85
CA GLY A 53 -3.93 -9.49 -14.23
C GLY A 53 -4.07 -9.62 -15.76
N GLY A 54 -5.24 -9.25 -16.28
CA GLY A 54 -5.51 -9.25 -17.73
C GLY A 54 -4.60 -8.32 -18.55
N HIS A 55 -3.96 -7.34 -17.89
CA HIS A 55 -2.82 -6.62 -18.42
C HIS A 55 -1.62 -6.89 -17.52
N VAL A 56 -0.54 -7.43 -18.10
CA VAL A 56 0.70 -7.73 -17.39
C VAL A 56 1.68 -6.59 -17.63
N ARG A 57 2.13 -5.97 -16.54
CA ARG A 57 3.03 -4.83 -16.56
C ARG A 57 4.01 -4.94 -15.41
N LYS A 58 5.31 -4.83 -15.71
CA LYS A 58 6.33 -4.62 -14.69
C LYS A 58 6.16 -3.21 -14.12
N GLY A 59 6.15 -3.09 -12.80
CA GLY A 59 6.16 -1.79 -12.14
C GLY A 59 7.45 -1.03 -12.44
N ASP A 60 7.38 0.28 -12.32
CA ASP A 60 8.51 1.17 -12.50
C ASP A 60 9.20 1.44 -11.17
N VAL A 61 10.53 1.61 -11.18
CA VAL A 61 11.28 1.96 -9.98
C VAL A 61 10.98 3.41 -9.60
N LEU A 62 10.29 3.61 -8.48
CA LEU A 62 10.06 4.92 -7.88
C LEU A 62 11.39 5.50 -7.37
N CYS A 63 12.05 4.77 -6.47
CA CYS A 63 13.34 5.15 -5.89
C CYS A 63 14.04 3.95 -5.24
N THR A 64 15.32 4.14 -4.90
CA THR A 64 16.13 3.21 -4.11
C THR A 64 16.43 3.82 -2.75
N VAL A 65 16.24 3.06 -1.68
CA VAL A 65 16.37 3.54 -0.30
C VAL A 65 17.27 2.64 0.55
N GLY A 66 17.76 3.17 1.67
CA GLY A 66 18.73 2.49 2.54
C GLY A 66 18.13 1.81 3.76
N SER A 67 16.83 1.95 4.01
CA SER A 67 16.20 1.35 5.17
C SER A 67 14.75 0.92 4.94
N GLU A 68 14.26 0.01 5.79
CA GLU A 68 12.88 -0.46 5.76
C GLU A 68 11.89 0.65 6.16
N GLU A 69 12.31 1.59 7.02
CA GLU A 69 11.53 2.77 7.39
C GLU A 69 11.28 3.67 6.19
N GLU A 70 12.29 3.88 5.34
CA GLU A 70 12.14 4.61 4.09
C GLU A 70 11.24 3.87 3.09
N VAL A 71 11.34 2.54 3.03
CA VAL A 71 10.40 1.71 2.23
C VAL A 71 8.97 1.97 2.66
N LEU A 72 8.69 1.96 3.97
CA LEU A 72 7.34 2.23 4.49
C LEU A 72 6.91 3.67 4.20
N ARG A 73 7.80 4.65 4.38
CA ARG A 73 7.52 6.07 4.14
C ARG A 73 7.11 6.33 2.69
N TYR A 74 7.94 5.97 1.71
CA TYR A 74 7.64 6.23 0.31
C TYR A 74 6.50 5.36 -0.24
N THR A 75 6.32 4.14 0.28
CA THR A 75 5.12 3.33 -0.03
C THR A 75 3.85 4.05 0.41
N GLY A 76 3.81 4.52 1.66
CA GLY A 76 2.66 5.25 2.20
C GLY A 76 2.41 6.55 1.46
N ARG A 77 3.46 7.32 1.17
CA ARG A 77 3.36 8.59 0.44
C ARG A 77 2.83 8.42 -0.98
N PHE A 78 3.34 7.43 -1.73
CA PHE A 78 2.80 7.09 -3.05
C PHE A 78 1.33 6.64 -2.96
N MET A 79 1.00 5.79 -1.99
CA MET A 79 -0.38 5.34 -1.79
C MET A 79 -1.32 6.51 -1.49
N GLN A 80 -0.90 7.47 -0.66
CA GLN A 80 -1.70 8.66 -0.37
C GLN A 80 -1.88 9.53 -1.62
N TYR A 81 -0.79 9.80 -2.34
CA TYR A 81 -0.85 10.55 -3.58
C TYR A 81 -1.81 9.91 -4.60
N TYR A 82 -1.75 8.58 -4.73
CA TYR A 82 -2.69 7.82 -5.55
C TYR A 82 -4.14 7.93 -5.05
N ARG A 83 -4.40 7.88 -3.74
CA ARG A 83 -5.74 8.01 -3.16
C ARG A 83 -6.38 9.36 -3.51
N GLU A 84 -5.59 10.43 -3.56
CA GLU A 84 -6.07 11.78 -3.81
C GLU A 84 -6.18 12.13 -5.31
N HIS A 85 -5.35 11.52 -6.16
CA HIS A 85 -5.19 11.96 -7.56
C HIS A 85 -5.69 10.95 -8.61
N ALA A 86 -6.06 9.73 -8.19
CA ALA A 86 -6.61 8.74 -9.12
C ALA A 86 -8.08 9.00 -9.41
N LYS A 87 -8.49 8.62 -10.62
CA LYS A 87 -9.90 8.64 -11.01
C LYS A 87 -10.66 7.48 -10.35
N TYR A 88 -11.98 7.58 -10.31
CA TYR A 88 -12.84 6.51 -9.79
C TYR A 88 -12.52 5.16 -10.46
N LYS A 89 -12.20 4.15 -9.66
CA LYS A 89 -11.81 2.78 -10.09
C LYS A 89 -10.57 2.69 -10.99
N GLU A 90 -9.78 3.76 -11.10
CA GLU A 90 -8.51 3.71 -11.81
C GLU A 90 -7.53 2.79 -11.07
N ARG A 91 -6.75 1.99 -11.80
CA ARG A 91 -5.72 1.12 -11.22
C ARG A 91 -4.36 1.84 -11.23
N THR A 92 -3.44 1.44 -10.34
CA THR A 92 -2.13 2.11 -10.27
C THR A 92 -1.33 2.01 -11.57
N TYR A 93 -1.43 0.91 -12.31
CA TYR A 93 -0.73 0.77 -13.59
C TYR A 93 -1.20 1.80 -14.64
N THR A 94 -2.51 2.05 -14.74
CA THR A 94 -3.05 3.13 -15.61
C THR A 94 -2.78 4.53 -15.04
N PHE A 95 -2.78 4.66 -13.71
CA PHE A 95 -2.50 5.93 -13.03
C PHE A 95 -1.07 6.38 -13.27
N VAL A 96 -0.09 5.49 -13.10
CA VAL A 96 1.33 5.78 -13.32
C VAL A 96 1.59 6.14 -14.78
N GLU A 97 0.96 5.46 -15.73
CA GLU A 97 1.05 5.81 -17.16
C GLU A 97 0.42 7.17 -17.47
N ARG A 98 -0.72 7.49 -16.86
CA ARG A 98 -1.43 8.76 -17.08
C ARG A 98 -0.69 9.96 -16.46
N VAL A 99 -0.22 9.83 -15.22
CA VAL A 99 0.44 10.92 -14.49
C VAL A 99 1.90 11.05 -14.92
N GLY A 100 2.54 9.93 -15.28
CA GLY A 100 3.95 9.85 -15.62
C GLY A 100 4.82 9.58 -14.39
N LEU A 101 5.74 8.62 -14.53
CA LEU A 101 6.68 8.22 -13.46
C LEU A 101 7.49 9.42 -12.96
N GLU A 102 8.03 10.25 -13.86
CA GLU A 102 8.89 11.37 -13.48
C GLU A 102 8.13 12.41 -12.65
N ARG A 103 6.86 12.68 -12.97
CA ARG A 103 6.03 13.56 -12.15
C ARG A 103 5.78 12.97 -10.77
N ILE A 104 5.48 11.68 -10.70
CA ILE A 104 5.26 10.99 -9.42
C ILE A 104 6.54 11.01 -8.58
N ARG A 105 7.71 10.74 -9.17
CA ARG A 105 9.00 10.80 -8.47
C ARG A 105 9.26 12.22 -7.95
N ALA A 106 9.09 13.24 -8.79
CA ALA A 106 9.30 14.62 -8.40
C ALA A 106 8.45 15.03 -7.18
N VAL A 107 7.18 14.61 -7.11
CA VAL A 107 6.29 14.94 -5.99
C VAL A 107 6.56 14.07 -4.76
N VAL A 108 6.65 12.75 -4.95
CA VAL A 108 6.69 11.79 -3.83
C VAL A 108 8.10 11.69 -3.24
N VAL A 109 9.15 11.79 -4.06
CA VAL A 109 10.54 11.61 -3.63
C VAL A 109 11.22 12.96 -3.41
N ASP A 110 11.14 13.83 -4.41
CA ASP A 110 11.88 15.10 -4.42
C ASP A 110 11.11 16.27 -3.79
N ASP A 111 9.87 16.04 -3.37
CA ASP A 111 8.97 17.03 -2.77
C ASP A 111 8.83 18.33 -3.59
N ALA A 112 8.79 18.21 -4.92
CA ALA A 112 8.75 19.34 -5.85
C ALA A 112 7.54 20.28 -5.65
N ASP A 113 6.46 19.76 -5.07
CA ASP A 113 5.23 20.52 -4.78
C ASP A 113 5.14 20.95 -3.30
N GLY A 114 6.06 20.53 -2.43
CA GLY A 114 6.03 20.84 -1.00
C GLY A 114 4.92 20.15 -0.20
N ILE A 115 4.31 19.10 -0.74
CA ILE A 115 3.17 18.39 -0.14
C ILE A 115 3.55 17.06 0.52
N ALA A 116 4.83 16.66 0.50
CA ALA A 116 5.26 15.37 1.04
C ALA A 116 4.88 15.17 2.52
N ALA A 117 5.02 16.22 3.33
CA ALA A 117 4.66 16.17 4.75
C ALA A 117 3.15 16.02 4.97
N GLU A 118 2.33 16.65 4.14
CA GLU A 118 0.87 16.53 4.20
C GLU A 118 0.42 15.12 3.81
N LEU A 119 0.98 14.57 2.74
CA LEU A 119 0.71 13.20 2.31
C LEU A 119 1.08 12.17 3.39
N ASP A 120 2.24 12.35 4.04
CA ASP A 120 2.66 11.47 5.13
C ASP A 120 1.70 11.57 6.33
N ALA A 121 1.26 12.79 6.67
CA ALA A 121 0.34 13.03 7.78
C ALA A 121 -1.08 12.47 7.52
N GLU A 122 -1.62 12.61 6.31
CA GLU A 122 -2.92 12.03 5.92
C GLU A 122 -2.88 10.49 5.90
N MET A 123 -1.77 9.91 5.43
CA MET A 123 -1.58 8.47 5.50
C MET A 123 -1.54 7.99 6.95
N GLU A 124 -0.86 8.72 7.84
CA GLU A 124 -0.85 8.38 9.27
C GLU A 124 -2.25 8.46 9.89
N ARG A 125 -3.00 9.54 9.62
CA ARG A 125 -4.39 9.67 10.06
C ARG A 125 -5.25 8.48 9.62
N SER A 126 -5.10 8.08 8.36
CA SER A 126 -5.85 6.96 7.80
C SER A 126 -5.48 5.64 8.47
N ILE A 127 -4.19 5.38 8.72
CA ILE A 127 -3.74 4.15 9.38
C ILE A 127 -4.18 4.11 10.85
N ALA A 128 -4.13 5.24 11.55
CA ALA A 128 -4.58 5.36 12.93
C ALA A 128 -6.10 5.13 13.08
N ALA A 129 -6.88 5.43 12.04
CA ALA A 129 -8.33 5.22 12.03
C ALA A 129 -8.75 3.77 11.76
N VAL A 130 -7.87 2.91 11.24
CA VAL A 130 -8.21 1.51 10.94
C VAL A 130 -8.39 0.72 12.24
N SER A 131 -9.61 0.23 12.46
CA SER A 131 -9.90 -0.76 13.51
C SER A 131 -9.74 -2.18 12.96
N ASP A 132 -9.31 -3.10 13.83
CA ASP A 132 -9.27 -4.52 13.50
C ASP A 132 -10.71 -5.08 13.50
N PRO A 133 -11.22 -5.57 12.35
CA PRO A 133 -12.59 -6.08 12.27
C PRO A 133 -12.80 -7.36 13.10
N TRP A 134 -11.74 -8.07 13.46
CA TRP A 134 -11.82 -9.31 14.24
C TRP A 134 -11.80 -9.09 15.75
N LYS A 135 -11.48 -7.88 16.22
CA LYS A 135 -11.56 -7.56 17.67
C LYS A 135 -12.97 -7.74 18.22
N GLU A 136 -13.99 -7.46 17.41
CA GLU A 136 -15.37 -7.59 17.86
C GLU A 136 -15.74 -9.06 18.17
N ALA A 137 -15.13 -10.03 17.48
CA ALA A 137 -15.39 -11.45 17.73
C ALA A 137 -15.03 -11.90 19.15
N THR A 138 -14.01 -11.29 19.76
CA THR A 138 -13.57 -11.58 21.14
C THR A 138 -14.07 -10.55 22.16
N ALA A 139 -14.55 -9.39 21.70
CA ALA A 139 -15.09 -8.31 22.51
C ALA A 139 -16.34 -7.71 21.84
N PRO A 140 -17.50 -8.38 21.92
CA PRO A 140 -18.72 -7.91 21.29
C PRO A 140 -19.18 -6.56 21.86
N LYS A 141 -19.68 -5.68 21.00
CA LYS A 141 -20.29 -4.39 21.36
C LYS A 141 -21.61 -4.55 22.12
N THR A 142 -22.31 -5.66 21.92
CA THR A 142 -23.52 -5.99 22.69
C THR A 142 -23.49 -7.44 23.15
N PRO A 143 -24.10 -7.79 24.31
CA PRO A 143 -24.06 -9.15 24.84
C PRO A 143 -24.52 -10.24 23.86
N ASN A 144 -25.41 -9.88 22.92
CA ASN A 144 -26.01 -10.81 21.97
C ASN A 144 -25.43 -10.71 20.55
N GLN A 145 -24.39 -9.90 20.31
CA GLN A 145 -23.88 -9.62 18.96
C GLN A 145 -23.44 -10.87 18.19
N PHE A 146 -22.88 -11.85 18.90
CA PHE A 146 -22.44 -13.13 18.34
C PHE A 146 -22.99 -14.32 19.14
N ALA A 147 -24.01 -14.09 19.98
CA ALA A 147 -24.65 -15.17 20.72
C ALA A 147 -25.38 -16.11 19.75
N SER A 148 -25.25 -17.41 19.96
CA SER A 148 -26.02 -18.40 19.21
C SER A 148 -27.51 -18.17 19.45
N LEU A 149 -28.29 -18.09 18.36
CA LEU A 149 -29.75 -18.10 18.41
C LEU A 149 -30.32 -19.51 18.57
N LEU A 150 -29.49 -20.53 18.35
CA LEU A 150 -29.86 -21.92 18.60
C LEU A 150 -29.77 -22.20 20.11
N PRO A 151 -30.71 -22.98 20.67
CA PRO A 151 -30.59 -23.44 22.04
C PRO A 151 -29.21 -24.06 22.24
N VAL A 152 -28.52 -23.67 23.31
CA VAL A 152 -27.40 -24.46 23.79
C VAL A 152 -28.00 -25.74 24.34
N ASP A 153 -27.98 -26.82 23.55
CA ASP A 153 -28.38 -28.13 24.05
C ASP A 153 -27.49 -28.45 25.27
N GLY A 154 -28.16 -28.79 26.38
CA GLY A 154 -27.55 -29.03 27.69
C GLY A 154 -26.70 -30.29 27.78
#